data_AF-A0A0P7XDS8-F1
#
_entry.id   AF-A0A0P7XDS8-F1
#
_cell.length_a   1.000
_cell.length_b   1.000
_cell.length_c   1.000
_cell.angle_alpha   90.00
_cell.angle_beta   90.00
_cell.angle_gamma   90.00
#
_symmetry.space_group_name_H-M   'P 1'
#
loop_
_entity.id
_entity.type
_entity.pdbx_description
1 polymer ?
#
loop_
_entity_poly.entity_id
_entity_poly.type
_entity_poly.pdbx_seq_one_letter_code
_entity_poly.pdbx_strand_id
1 'polypeptide(L)'
;MNTDPLSLVLLDYSNFALRPSEPVEARGEAIDSTRESFEMLSEEGEVVGYIKTWRHDDDYAGFVHFDAQGNILNWNAFDKSNPIDHDLKHFCNELPVSSEG
;
A
#
# COMPACT_ATOMS: atom_id res chain seq x y z
N MET A 1 18.86 6.22 5.31
CA MET A 1 18.33 5.48 4.15
C MET A 1 16.88 5.91 4.00
N ASN A 2 16.50 6.51 2.87
CA ASN A 2 15.10 6.82 2.57
C ASN A 2 14.43 5.52 2.16
N THR A 3 13.74 4.87 3.09
CA THR A 3 12.97 3.67 2.78
C THR A 3 11.69 4.12 2.10
N ASP A 4 11.53 3.79 0.82
CA ASP A 4 10.32 4.09 0.07
C ASP A 4 9.10 3.40 0.73
N PRO A 5 8.04 4.13 1.11
CA PRO A 5 6.93 3.59 1.87
C PRO A 5 6.12 2.56 1.06
N LEU A 6 6.09 2.69 -0.28
CA LEU A 6 5.46 1.68 -1.14
C LEU A 6 6.24 0.37 -1.13
N SER A 7 7.57 0.43 -1.09
CA SER A 7 8.42 -0.75 -0.97
C SER A 7 8.18 -1.50 0.35
N LEU A 8 7.94 -0.78 1.46
CA LEU A 8 7.54 -1.39 2.73
C LEU A 8 6.20 -2.10 2.64
N VAL A 9 5.20 -1.45 2.03
CA VAL A 9 3.88 -2.07 1.82
C VAL A 9 4.01 -3.34 0.97
N LEU A 10 4.77 -3.29 -0.12
CA LEU A 10 4.96 -4.46 -0.99
C LEU A 10 5.69 -5.60 -0.26
N LEU A 11 6.54 -5.30 0.74
CA LEU A 11 7.13 -6.31 1.61
C LEU A 11 6.11 -6.98 2.53
N ASP A 12 5.08 -6.28 3.02
CA ASP A 12 3.98 -6.90 3.78
C ASP A 12 3.20 -7.93 2.93
N TYR A 13 3.20 -7.77 1.61
CA TYR A 13 2.61 -8.72 0.66
C TYR A 13 3.59 -9.79 0.16
N SER A 14 4.75 -9.98 0.80
CA SER A 14 5.77 -10.96 0.38
C SER A 14 5.30 -12.41 0.39
N ASN A 15 4.17 -12.70 1.06
CA ASN A 15 3.53 -14.01 1.05
C ASN A 15 2.82 -14.33 -0.27
N PHE A 16 2.66 -13.33 -1.14
CA PHE A 16 2.06 -13.46 -2.46
C PHE A 16 3.10 -13.24 -3.55
N ALA A 17 2.97 -13.96 -4.66
CA ALA A 17 3.72 -13.63 -5.86
C ALA A 17 3.05 -12.43 -6.54
N LEU A 18 3.73 -11.28 -6.57
CA LEU A 18 3.27 -10.07 -7.22
C LEU A 18 3.74 -10.04 -8.68
N ARG A 19 2.79 -10.02 -9.63
CA ARG A 19 3.08 -9.87 -11.06
C ARG A 19 2.66 -8.47 -11.51
N PRO A 20 3.52 -7.69 -12.20
CA PRO A 20 3.09 -6.44 -12.80
C PRO A 20 1.93 -6.70 -13.76
N SER A 21 0.81 -6.03 -13.56
CA SER A 21 -0.28 -6.08 -14.54
C SER A 21 0.11 -5.20 -15.73
N GLU A 22 -0.19 -5.65 -16.95
CA GLU A 22 0.00 -4.77 -18.11
C GLU A 22 -0.74 -3.45 -17.90
N PRO A 23 -0.11 -2.30 -18.20
CA PRO A 23 -0.79 -1.02 -18.14
C PRO A 23 -2.01 -1.12 -19.05
N VAL A 24 -3.21 -1.01 -18.47
CA VAL A 24 -4.42 -0.78 -19.26
C VAL A 24 -4.15 0.52 -20.00
N GLU A 25 -3.93 0.44 -21.30
CA GLU A 25 -3.95 1.58 -22.20
C GLU A 25 -5.36 2.19 -22.11
N ALA A 26 -5.58 3.03 -21.12
CA ALA A 26 -6.79 3.80 -20.99
C ALA A 26 -6.81 4.75 -22.18
N ARG A 27 -7.55 4.33 -23.22
CA ARG A 27 -7.80 5.02 -24.50
C ARG A 27 -7.37 6.50 -24.51
N GLY A 28 -6.11 6.75 -24.88
CA GLY A 28 -5.62 8.10 -25.21
C GLY A 28 -5.03 8.92 -24.06
N GLU A 29 -4.92 8.41 -22.84
CA GLU A 29 -4.10 9.04 -21.80
C GLU A 29 -2.67 8.50 -21.86
N ALA A 30 -1.69 9.40 -21.72
CA ALA A 30 -0.28 9.04 -21.68
C ALA A 30 -0.05 8.00 -20.56
N ILE A 31 0.84 7.04 -20.82
CA ILE A 31 1.24 6.04 -19.81
C ILE A 31 1.82 6.80 -18.62
N ASP A 32 1.01 6.91 -17.57
CA ASP A 32 1.40 7.61 -16.36
C ASP A 32 2.38 6.72 -15.59
N SER A 33 3.67 6.98 -15.74
CA SER A 33 4.74 6.19 -15.09
C SER A 33 4.74 6.30 -13.57
N THR A 34 3.86 7.14 -13.00
CA THR A 34 3.70 7.27 -11.56
C THR A 34 2.72 6.25 -10.98
N ARG A 35 2.02 5.48 -11.81
CA ARG A 35 1.03 4.48 -11.40
C ARG A 35 1.50 3.08 -11.77
N GLU A 36 1.56 2.20 -10.78
CA GLU A 36 1.89 0.80 -11.00
C GLU A 36 0.76 -0.09 -10.49
N SER A 37 0.47 -1.18 -11.19
CA SER A 37 -0.56 -2.14 -10.81
C SER A 37 0.04 -3.54 -10.81
N PHE A 38 -0.33 -4.33 -9.82
CA PHE A 38 0.17 -5.68 -9.59
C PHE A 38 -0.99 -6.64 -9.37
N GLU A 39 -0.88 -7.83 -9.91
CA GLU A 39 -1.73 -8.97 -9.62
C GLU A 39 -1.09 -9.77 -8.48
N MET A 40 -1.87 -10.12 -7.46
CA MET A 40 -1.47 -11.08 -6.44
C MET A 40 -1.85 -12.47 -6.88
N LEU A 41 -0.86 -13.35 -6.96
CA LEU A 41 -1.05 -14.75 -7.27
C LEU A 41 -0.96 -15.60 -6.00
N SER A 42 -1.85 -16.58 -5.89
CA SER A 42 -1.72 -17.69 -4.93
C SER A 42 -0.53 -18.58 -5.29
N GLU A 43 -0.19 -19.51 -4.39
CA GLU A 43 0.82 -20.55 -4.67
C GLU A 43 0.47 -21.42 -5.88
N GLU A 44 -0.82 -21.53 -6.21
CA GLU A 44 -1.35 -22.26 -7.36
C GLU A 44 -1.34 -21.44 -8.66
N GLY A 45 -0.93 -20.17 -8.59
CA GLY A 45 -0.87 -19.25 -9.72
C GLY A 45 -2.20 -18.59 -10.07
N GLU A 46 -3.21 -18.69 -9.20
CA GLU A 46 -4.50 -18.03 -9.38
C GLU A 46 -4.47 -16.59 -8.89
N VAL A 47 -5.17 -15.69 -9.58
CA VAL A 47 -5.28 -14.29 -9.14
C VAL A 47 -6.22 -14.19 -7.95
N VAL A 48 -5.67 -13.86 -6.79
CA VAL A 48 -6.42 -13.71 -5.53
C VAL A 48 -6.71 -12.26 -5.17
N GLY A 49 -6.11 -11.31 -5.90
CA GLY A 49 -6.37 -9.90 -5.75
C GLY A 49 -5.46 -9.02 -6.58
N TYR A 50 -5.56 -7.71 -6.35
CA TYR A 50 -4.81 -6.70 -7.08
C TYR A 50 -4.29 -5.63 -6.14
N ILE A 51 -3.09 -5.10 -6.41
CA ILE A 51 -2.54 -3.94 -5.73
C ILE A 51 -2.35 -2.85 -6.77
N LYS A 52 -2.93 -1.68 -6.54
CA LYS A 52 -2.67 -0.47 -7.33
C LYS A 52 -1.90 0.49 -6.47
N THR A 53 -0.80 1.01 -7.00
CA THR A 53 0.02 2.03 -6.37
C THR A 53 0.05 3.27 -7.23
N TRP A 54 0.19 4.43 -6.60
CA TRP A 54 0.42 5.68 -7.28
C TRP A 54 1.43 6.50 -6.51
N ARG A 55 2.19 7.32 -7.25
CA ARG A 55 3.00 8.41 -6.74
C ARG A 55 2.49 9.70 -7.38
N HIS A 56 2.47 10.80 -6.65
CA HIS A 56 2.08 12.09 -7.17
C HIS A 56 3.07 13.12 -6.70
N ASP A 57 3.96 13.52 -7.62
CA ASP A 57 5.18 14.26 -7.33
C ASP A 57 5.97 13.64 -6.15
N ASP A 58 7.11 14.19 -5.78
CA ASP A 58 7.96 13.60 -4.73
C ASP A 58 7.27 13.51 -3.37
N ASP A 59 6.10 14.12 -3.16
CA ASP A 59 5.52 14.36 -1.85
C ASP A 59 4.37 13.41 -1.46
N TYR A 60 3.70 12.75 -2.42
CA TYR A 60 2.57 11.86 -2.14
C TYR A 60 2.73 10.50 -2.79
N ALA A 61 2.45 9.44 -2.03
CA ALA A 61 2.39 8.07 -2.55
C ALA A 61 1.21 7.34 -1.93
N GLY A 62 0.70 6.29 -2.56
CA GLY A 62 -0.37 5.51 -1.95
C GLY A 62 -0.58 4.19 -2.63
N PHE A 63 -1.36 3.34 -1.97
CA PHE A 63 -1.77 2.05 -2.50
C PHE A 63 -3.23 1.74 -2.16
N VAL A 64 -3.84 0.90 -2.99
CA VAL A 64 -5.11 0.23 -2.73
C VAL A 64 -4.94 -1.25 -3.06
N HIS A 65 -5.37 -2.08 -2.13
CA HIS A 65 -5.47 -3.52 -2.27
C HIS A 65 -6.93 -3.91 -2.50
N PHE A 66 -7.17 -4.63 -3.59
CA PHE A 66 -8.45 -5.19 -3.97
C PHE A 66 -8.44 -6.73 -3.84
N ASP A 67 -9.56 -7.32 -3.47
CA ASP A 67 -9.78 -8.76 -3.65
C ASP A 67 -9.96 -9.12 -5.14
N ALA A 68 -10.03 -10.42 -5.45
CA ALA A 68 -10.26 -10.92 -6.80
C ALA A 68 -11.60 -10.47 -7.43
N GLN A 69 -12.57 -10.03 -6.61
CA GLN A 69 -13.88 -9.54 -7.07
C GLN A 69 -13.87 -8.02 -7.33
N GLY A 70 -12.78 -7.33 -6.99
CA GLY A 70 -12.62 -5.88 -7.13
C GLY A 70 -13.11 -5.09 -5.92
N ASN A 71 -13.38 -5.72 -4.78
CA ASN A 71 -13.70 -5.02 -3.54
C ASN A 71 -12.42 -4.52 -2.87
N ILE A 72 -12.46 -3.32 -2.28
CA ILE A 72 -11.32 -2.77 -1.54
C ILE A 72 -11.17 -3.50 -0.21
N LEU A 73 -10.01 -4.14 0.00
CA LEU A 73 -9.65 -4.79 1.25
C LEU A 73 -8.85 -3.87 2.16
N ASN A 74 -7.95 -3.08 1.58
CA ASN A 74 -7.09 -2.15 2.32
C ASN A 74 -6.64 -1.01 1.42
N TRP A 75 -6.35 0.14 1.98
CA TRP A 75 -5.73 1.26 1.26
C TRP A 75 -4.97 2.16 2.22
N ASN A 76 -3.94 2.82 1.72
CA ASN A 76 -3.25 3.86 2.47
C ASN A 76 -2.68 4.93 1.54
N ALA A 77 -2.58 6.15 2.05
CA ALA A 77 -1.94 7.27 1.38
C ALA A 77 -0.86 7.83 2.32
N PHE A 78 0.36 7.89 1.80
CA PHE A 78 1.54 8.44 2.43
C PHE A 78 1.74 9.87 1.93
N ASP A 79 1.92 10.77 2.87
CA ASP A 79 2.30 12.15 2.62
C ASP A 79 3.68 12.39 3.26
N LYS A 80 4.68 12.83 2.49
CA LYS A 80 6.01 13.13 3.02
C LYS A 80 5.99 14.31 4.00
N SER A 81 4.96 15.17 3.96
CA SER A 81 4.86 16.32 4.86
C SER A 81 4.44 15.95 6.29
N ASN A 82 3.97 14.73 6.51
CA ASN A 82 3.68 14.19 7.84
C ASN A 82 4.38 12.83 8.06
N PRO A 83 5.62 12.79 8.58
CA PRO A 83 6.38 11.55 8.82
C PRO A 83 5.85 10.69 9.99
N ILE A 84 4.54 10.72 10.27
CA ILE A 84 3.94 10.00 11.40
C ILE A 84 2.82 9.10 10.88
N ASP A 85 3.19 7.89 10.44
CA ASP A 85 2.39 6.69 10.73
C ASP A 85 3.25 5.41 10.65
N HIS A 86 4.44 5.44 11.24
CA HIS A 86 5.24 4.24 11.49
C HIS A 86 5.59 4.10 12.98
N ASP A 87 4.71 4.61 13.86
CA ASP A 87 4.86 4.48 15.33
C ASP A 87 3.55 4.45 16.13
N LEU A 88 2.39 4.15 15.54
CA LEU A 88 1.14 4.02 16.32
C LEU A 88 0.96 2.67 17.04
N LYS A 89 2.00 1.82 17.09
CA LYS A 89 2.00 0.64 17.98
C LYS A 89 2.65 0.90 19.35
N HIS A 90 3.20 2.08 19.63
CA HIS A 90 3.82 2.37 20.94
C HIS A 90 3.03 3.34 21.83
N PHE A 91 1.94 3.95 21.34
CA PHE A 91 1.16 4.90 22.14
C PHE A 91 -0.04 4.32 22.92
N CYS A 92 -0.27 3.00 22.84
CA CYS A 92 -1.42 2.38 23.53
C CYS A 92 -1.11 1.78 24.92
N ASN A 93 0.06 2.01 25.53
CA ASN A 93 0.39 1.29 26.77
C ASN A 93 0.95 2.09 27.95
N GLU A 94 0.65 3.40 28.04
CA GLU A 94 0.95 4.16 29.27
C GLU A 94 -0.23 5.05 29.67
N LEU A 95 -1.32 4.41 30.12
CA LEU A 95 -2.22 5.06 31.08
C LEU A 95 -1.63 4.86 32.48
N PRO A 96 -1.15 5.91 33.18
CA PRO A 96 -1.02 5.81 34.62
C PRO A 96 -2.44 5.75 35.19
N VAL A 97 -2.81 4.62 35.78
CA VAL A 97 -3.91 4.55 36.74
C VAL A 97 -3.48 5.42 37.92
N SER A 98 -3.92 6.69 37.92
CA SER A 98 -3.93 7.51 39.13
C SER A 98 -4.87 6.84 40.13
N SER A 99 -4.28 6.09 41.05
CA SER A 99 -4.91 5.66 42.28
C SER A 99 -4.80 6.83 43.25
N GLU A 100 -5.88 7.57 43.46
CA GLU A 100 -6.03 8.40 44.66
C GLU A 100 -7.19 7.82 45.47
N GLY A 101 -6.90 7.60 46.76
CA GLY A 101 -7.78 6.90 47.70
C GLY A 101 -8.67 7.79 48.53
#